data_AF-A0A1T4Q4D1-F1
#
_entry.id   AF-A0A1T4Q4D1-F1
#
_cell.length_a   1.000
_cell.length_b   1.000
_cell.length_c   1.000
_cell.angle_alpha   90.00
_cell.angle_beta   90.00
_cell.angle_gamma   90.00
#
_symmetry.space_group_name_H-M   'P 1'
#
loop_
_entity.id
_entity.type
_entity.pdbx_description
1 polymer ?
#
loop_
_entity_poly.entity_id
_entity_poly.type
_entity_poly.pdbx_seq_one_letter_code
_entity_poly.pdbx_strand_id
1 'polypeptide(L)'
;MKKIKGIDLRGLNNGAHFQFMKAVTEQLATETEINKNAVAKAAVEVLAAKFKAEDECLSISQKNAESDAIAENDALRDALFMGYKKAVGSYVKFPVAEKAKASKTLMQRIKDYKIDPDMQLERETGLITNLVADCEGKDAAAVALLNLTDYVAQLKAANAKVESLIKARSMAKAPQVAGALKQARRASDEAYRRVAEVLNALVSLGMAEGFDTFILYLNETITRYEQEVLPKKKPSDDKKPGDGKPGDGKKPGDGKPGDGGKTPDGKKPGGDAAKPGDGGDGKDKPGDGKDKPGGKGQGDATVTPKE
;
A
#
# COMPACT_ATOMS: atom_id res chain seq x y z
N MET A 1 28.49 -37.93 9.39
CA MET A 1 27.05 -37.74 9.64
C MET A 1 26.67 -36.33 9.21
N LYS A 2 25.87 -36.17 8.16
CA LYS A 2 25.52 -34.85 7.60
C LYS A 2 24.37 -34.26 8.42
N LYS A 3 24.54 -33.03 8.91
CA LYS A 3 23.50 -32.29 9.65
C LYS A 3 23.11 -31.03 8.87
N ILE A 4 21.88 -30.60 9.05
CA ILE A 4 21.35 -29.35 8.50
C ILE A 4 22.04 -28.17 9.22
N LYS A 5 22.56 -27.23 8.43
CA LYS A 5 23.19 -25.99 8.90
C LYS A 5 22.14 -25.01 9.47
N GLY A 6 22.59 -24.12 10.34
CA GLY A 6 21.78 -22.96 10.75
C GLY A 6 21.75 -21.90 9.65
N ILE A 7 20.71 -21.05 9.65
CA ILE A 7 20.56 -19.89 8.77
C ILE A 7 19.87 -18.75 9.54
N ASP A 8 20.31 -17.50 9.36
CA ASP A 8 19.65 -16.33 9.96
C ASP A 8 18.53 -15.79 9.05
N LEU A 9 17.35 -16.38 9.19
CA LEU A 9 16.15 -16.05 8.40
C LEU A 9 15.65 -14.61 8.63
N ARG A 10 15.99 -13.99 9.76
CA ARG A 10 15.56 -12.63 10.11
C ARG A 10 16.22 -11.56 9.24
N GLY A 11 17.43 -11.83 8.76
CA GLY A 11 18.18 -10.93 7.89
C GLY A 11 17.70 -10.93 6.44
N LEU A 12 16.85 -11.89 6.06
CA LEU A 12 16.29 -11.97 4.71
C LEU A 12 15.18 -10.93 4.53
N ASN A 13 15.19 -10.26 3.37
CA ASN A 13 14.06 -9.44 2.94
C ASN A 13 12.82 -10.33 2.70
N ASN A 14 11.62 -9.74 2.66
CA ASN A 14 10.37 -10.52 2.58
C ASN A 14 10.32 -11.45 1.35
N GLY A 15 10.79 -10.99 0.19
CA GLY A 15 10.75 -11.79 -1.04
C GLY A 15 11.70 -12.99 -1.00
N ALA A 16 12.92 -12.78 -0.51
CA ALA A 16 13.89 -13.86 -0.36
C ALA A 16 13.48 -14.86 0.72
N HIS A 17 12.98 -14.37 1.86
CA HIS A 17 12.49 -15.21 2.93
C HIS A 17 11.34 -16.12 2.47
N PHE A 18 10.37 -15.54 1.75
CA PHE A 18 9.27 -16.28 1.13
C PHE A 18 9.77 -17.38 0.18
N GLN A 19 10.69 -17.02 -0.73
CA GLN A 19 11.22 -17.98 -1.70
C GLN A 19 12.02 -19.10 -1.04
N PHE A 20 12.73 -18.82 0.06
CA PHE A 20 13.41 -19.84 0.85
C PHE A 20 12.40 -20.81 1.47
N MET A 21 11.40 -20.28 2.18
CA MET A 21 10.38 -21.12 2.83
C MET A 21 9.59 -21.96 1.83
N LYS A 22 9.26 -21.38 0.67
CA LYS A 22 8.61 -22.08 -0.45
C LYS A 22 9.45 -23.27 -0.92
N ALA A 23 10.71 -23.03 -1.28
CA ALA A 23 11.59 -24.08 -1.78
C ALA A 23 11.76 -25.24 -0.77
N VAL A 24 11.92 -24.91 0.51
CA VAL A 24 12.04 -25.92 1.57
C VAL A 24 10.75 -26.70 1.77
N THR A 25 9.59 -26.04 1.81
CA THR A 25 8.30 -26.72 2.02
C THR A 25 7.90 -27.59 0.83
N GLU A 26 8.10 -27.11 -0.40
CA GLU A 26 7.85 -27.88 -1.62
C GLU A 26 8.76 -29.11 -1.68
N GLN A 27 10.06 -28.97 -1.38
CA GLN A 27 10.97 -30.12 -1.37
C GLN A 27 10.57 -31.14 -0.29
N LEU A 28 10.31 -30.71 0.95
CA LEU A 28 9.90 -31.60 2.05
C LEU A 28 8.63 -32.38 1.75
N ALA A 29 7.70 -31.83 0.97
CA ALA A 29 6.50 -32.54 0.54
C ALA A 29 6.81 -33.75 -0.36
N THR A 30 7.95 -33.75 -1.04
CA THR A 30 8.40 -34.85 -1.91
C THR A 30 9.23 -35.91 -1.17
N GLU A 31 9.73 -35.61 0.03
CA GLU A 31 10.66 -36.47 0.78
C GLU A 31 9.92 -37.62 1.49
N THR A 32 9.68 -38.71 0.77
CA THR A 32 8.91 -39.86 1.27
C THR A 32 9.53 -40.50 2.53
N GLU A 33 10.84 -40.69 2.60
CA GLU A 33 11.51 -41.29 3.77
C GLU A 33 11.43 -40.41 5.01
N ILE A 34 11.56 -39.08 4.86
CA ILE A 34 11.34 -38.12 5.95
C ILE A 34 9.90 -38.22 6.45
N ASN A 35 8.94 -38.26 5.53
CA ASN A 35 7.50 -38.27 5.86
C ASN A 35 7.00 -39.62 6.40
N LYS A 36 7.77 -40.70 6.36
CA LYS A 36 7.46 -41.95 7.08
C LYS A 36 7.62 -41.83 8.59
N ASN A 37 8.55 -40.98 9.05
CA ASN A 37 8.74 -40.74 10.47
C ASN A 37 7.65 -39.81 11.00
N ALA A 38 6.83 -40.29 11.94
CA ALA A 38 5.68 -39.53 12.45
C ALA A 38 6.06 -38.17 13.07
N VAL A 39 7.21 -38.08 13.76
CA VAL A 39 7.66 -36.82 14.39
C VAL A 39 8.15 -35.83 13.34
N ALA A 40 8.90 -36.31 12.34
CA ALA A 40 9.33 -35.47 11.22
C ALA A 40 8.14 -34.98 10.39
N LYS A 41 7.23 -35.88 10.02
CA LYS A 41 6.00 -35.55 9.28
C LYS A 41 5.18 -34.47 9.99
N ALA A 42 4.96 -34.62 11.30
CA ALA A 42 4.22 -33.62 12.08
C ALA A 42 4.92 -32.24 12.05
N ALA A 43 6.24 -32.18 12.12
CA ALA A 43 6.98 -30.93 12.01
C ALA A 43 6.87 -30.31 10.60
N VAL A 44 6.92 -31.13 9.54
CA VAL A 44 6.74 -30.71 8.14
C VAL A 44 5.34 -30.13 7.91
N GLU A 45 4.30 -30.79 8.41
CA GLU A 45 2.91 -30.32 8.30
C GLU A 45 2.70 -28.97 9.01
N VAL A 46 3.30 -28.80 10.19
CA VAL A 46 3.28 -27.52 10.91
C VAL A 46 3.98 -26.43 10.10
N LEU A 47 5.16 -26.70 9.54
CA LEU A 47 5.88 -25.74 8.69
C LEU A 47 5.04 -25.35 7.46
N ALA A 48 4.45 -26.32 6.75
CA ALA A 48 3.60 -26.05 5.59
C ALA A 48 2.39 -25.17 5.97
N ALA A 49 1.74 -25.44 7.10
CA ALA A 49 0.62 -24.63 7.59
C ALA A 49 1.05 -23.19 7.95
N LYS A 50 2.21 -23.01 8.59
CA LYS A 50 2.74 -21.67 8.94
C LYS A 50 3.18 -20.89 7.70
N PHE A 51 3.84 -21.55 6.76
CA PHE A 51 4.23 -20.94 5.48
C PHE A 51 2.99 -20.50 4.68
N LYS A 52 1.93 -21.30 4.64
CA LYS A 52 0.67 -20.89 3.99
C LYS A 52 0.07 -19.63 4.62
N ALA A 53 0.05 -19.54 5.94
CA ALA A 53 -0.41 -18.34 6.64
C ALA A 53 0.47 -17.11 6.35
N GLU A 54 1.78 -17.31 6.17
CA GLU A 54 2.69 -16.25 5.73
C GLU A 54 2.45 -15.80 4.29
N ASP A 55 2.23 -16.73 3.36
CA ASP A 55 1.90 -16.44 1.96
C ASP A 55 0.62 -15.58 1.86
N GLU A 56 -0.42 -15.96 2.59
CA GLU A 56 -1.66 -15.18 2.68
C GLU A 56 -1.38 -13.75 3.20
N CYS A 57 -0.56 -13.61 4.25
CA CYS A 57 -0.17 -12.29 4.77
C CYS A 57 0.67 -11.48 3.77
N LEU A 58 1.57 -12.12 3.03
CA LEU A 58 2.45 -11.48 2.06
C LEU A 58 1.65 -11.00 0.84
N SER A 59 0.76 -11.84 0.31
CA SER A 59 -0.16 -11.50 -0.78
C SER A 59 -1.01 -10.29 -0.41
N ILE A 60 -1.55 -10.26 0.80
CA ILE A 60 -2.31 -9.12 1.32
C ILE A 60 -1.45 -7.85 1.41
N SER A 61 -0.21 -7.95 1.88
CA SER A 61 0.71 -6.81 1.95
C SER A 61 1.16 -6.30 0.58
N GLN A 62 1.13 -7.14 -0.44
CA GLN A 62 1.56 -6.81 -1.81
C GLN A 62 0.40 -6.31 -2.69
N LYS A 63 -0.85 -6.40 -2.23
CA LYS A 63 -2.04 -6.11 -3.05
C LYS A 63 -2.22 -4.60 -3.31
N ASN A 64 -1.57 -4.17 -4.38
CA ASN A 64 -1.99 -3.08 -5.26
C ASN A 64 -3.16 -3.51 -6.17
N ALA A 65 -3.37 -4.81 -6.41
CA ALA A 65 -4.33 -5.29 -7.41
C ALA A 65 -5.80 -4.85 -7.17
N GLU A 66 -6.25 -4.80 -5.91
CA GLU A 66 -7.60 -4.28 -5.59
C GLU A 66 -7.67 -2.76 -5.74
N SER A 67 -6.56 -2.05 -5.45
CA SER A 67 -6.47 -0.60 -5.67
C SER A 67 -6.43 -0.26 -7.16
N ASP A 68 -5.71 -1.03 -7.97
CA ASP A 68 -5.62 -0.88 -9.42
C ASP A 68 -6.98 -1.17 -10.06
N ALA A 69 -7.66 -2.25 -9.66
CA ALA A 69 -9.00 -2.56 -10.13
C ALA A 69 -10.02 -1.50 -9.71
N ILE A 70 -9.90 -0.92 -8.51
CA ILE A 70 -10.71 0.24 -8.10
C ILE A 70 -10.44 1.39 -9.06
N ALA A 71 -9.19 1.79 -9.27
CA ALA A 71 -8.83 2.93 -10.11
C ALA A 71 -9.30 2.78 -11.57
N GLU A 72 -9.22 1.57 -12.14
CA GLU A 72 -9.71 1.31 -13.50
C GLU A 72 -11.24 1.47 -13.60
N ASN A 73 -11.98 0.89 -12.64
CA ASN A 73 -13.45 0.96 -12.63
C ASN A 73 -13.95 2.36 -12.25
N ASP A 74 -13.18 3.08 -11.45
CA ASP A 74 -13.38 4.48 -11.10
C ASP A 74 -13.26 5.36 -12.35
N ALA A 75 -12.16 5.23 -13.11
CA ALA A 75 -11.97 5.94 -14.36
C ALA A 75 -13.08 5.67 -15.38
N LEU A 76 -13.58 4.42 -15.45
CA LEU A 76 -14.75 4.08 -16.28
C LEU A 76 -16.02 4.80 -15.80
N ARG A 77 -16.28 4.79 -14.48
CA ARG A 77 -17.42 5.49 -13.88
C ARG A 77 -17.35 6.99 -14.18
N ASP A 78 -16.19 7.61 -14.02
CA ASP A 78 -15.96 9.02 -14.29
C ASP A 78 -16.21 9.37 -15.75
N ALA A 79 -15.69 8.54 -16.66
CA ALA A 79 -15.92 8.68 -18.09
C ALA A 79 -17.42 8.59 -18.42
N LEU A 80 -18.15 7.66 -17.81
CA LEU A 80 -19.60 7.51 -17.99
C LEU A 80 -20.39 8.69 -17.41
N PHE A 81 -20.03 9.16 -16.21
CA PHE A 81 -20.68 10.32 -15.59
C PHE A 81 -20.44 11.60 -16.41
N MET A 82 -19.19 11.83 -16.84
CA MET A 82 -18.84 12.96 -17.69
C MET A 82 -19.49 12.86 -19.07
N GLY A 83 -19.58 11.65 -19.63
CA GLY A 83 -20.30 11.37 -20.86
C GLY A 83 -21.80 11.69 -20.74
N TYR A 84 -22.45 11.20 -19.68
CA TYR A 84 -23.85 11.50 -19.37
C TYR A 84 -24.08 13.01 -19.23
N LYS A 85 -23.25 13.70 -18.45
CA LYS A 85 -23.33 15.16 -18.26
C LYS A 85 -23.22 15.93 -19.58
N LYS A 86 -22.28 15.55 -20.46
CA LYS A 86 -22.14 16.14 -21.79
C LYS A 86 -23.34 15.82 -22.69
N ALA A 87 -23.82 14.58 -22.67
CA ALA A 87 -24.96 14.14 -23.46
C ALA A 87 -26.24 14.91 -23.08
N VAL A 88 -26.53 15.04 -21.78
CA VAL A 88 -27.62 15.90 -21.29
C VAL A 88 -27.42 17.35 -21.76
N GLY A 89 -26.22 17.91 -21.58
CA GLY A 89 -25.90 19.27 -21.96
C GLY A 89 -26.09 19.58 -23.45
N SER A 90 -25.88 18.60 -24.32
CA SER A 90 -26.05 18.76 -25.77
C SER A 90 -27.48 19.13 -26.18
N TYR A 91 -28.47 18.75 -25.36
CA TYR A 91 -29.88 18.99 -25.66
C TYR A 91 -30.40 20.36 -25.17
N VAL A 92 -29.61 21.14 -24.42
CA VAL A 92 -30.08 22.41 -23.80
C VAL A 92 -30.59 23.43 -24.81
N LYS A 93 -29.97 23.46 -26.01
CA LYS A 93 -30.33 24.34 -27.13
C LYS A 93 -30.93 23.56 -28.31
N PHE A 94 -31.44 22.35 -28.07
CA PHE A 94 -31.99 21.51 -29.11
C PHE A 94 -33.26 22.13 -29.71
N PRO A 95 -33.50 22.01 -31.04
CA PRO A 95 -34.64 22.65 -31.70
C PRO A 95 -36.00 22.11 -31.24
N VAL A 96 -36.06 20.90 -30.67
CA VAL A 96 -37.29 20.36 -30.09
C VAL A 96 -37.44 20.83 -28.64
N ALA A 97 -38.44 21.69 -28.39
CA ALA A 97 -38.64 22.36 -27.11
C ALA A 97 -38.77 21.40 -25.90
N GLU A 98 -39.50 20.29 -26.06
CA GLU A 98 -39.66 19.28 -25.00
C GLU A 98 -38.33 18.64 -24.59
N LYS A 99 -37.46 18.33 -25.57
CA LYS A 99 -36.12 17.79 -25.30
C LYS A 99 -35.23 18.82 -24.62
N ALA A 100 -35.30 20.08 -25.04
CA ALA A 100 -34.56 21.16 -24.39
C ALA A 100 -35.01 21.40 -22.94
N LYS A 101 -36.31 21.29 -22.66
CA LYS A 101 -36.85 21.38 -21.30
C LYS A 101 -36.38 20.22 -20.42
N ALA A 102 -36.50 18.97 -20.91
CA ALA A 102 -36.01 17.78 -20.22
C ALA A 102 -34.51 17.88 -19.88
N SER A 103 -33.70 18.33 -20.85
CA SER A 103 -32.27 18.57 -20.66
C SER A 103 -31.97 19.59 -19.57
N LYS A 104 -32.69 20.71 -19.52
CA LYS A 104 -32.52 21.72 -18.47
C LYS A 104 -32.83 21.17 -17.08
N THR A 105 -33.89 20.36 -16.94
CA THR A 105 -34.24 19.68 -15.69
C THR A 105 -33.12 18.75 -15.24
N LEU A 106 -32.63 17.88 -16.13
CA LEU A 106 -31.55 16.95 -15.84
C LEU A 106 -30.22 17.67 -15.53
N MET A 107 -29.90 18.76 -16.24
CA MET A 107 -28.72 19.58 -15.93
C MET A 107 -28.81 20.20 -14.54
N GLN A 108 -30.00 20.63 -14.11
CA GLN A 108 -30.18 21.15 -12.76
C GLN A 108 -29.97 20.02 -11.73
N ARG A 109 -30.53 18.84 -11.96
CA ARG A 109 -30.30 17.66 -11.11
C ARG A 109 -28.82 17.35 -10.95
N ILE A 110 -28.06 17.30 -12.05
CA ILE A 110 -26.61 17.06 -12.03
C ILE A 110 -25.88 18.15 -11.22
N LYS A 111 -26.28 19.42 -11.35
CA LYS A 111 -25.71 20.53 -10.58
C LYS A 111 -26.00 20.42 -9.08
N ASP A 112 -27.21 19.99 -8.71
CA ASP A 112 -27.63 19.89 -7.31
C ASP A 112 -26.78 18.87 -6.54
N TYR A 113 -26.40 17.77 -7.19
CA TYR A 113 -25.54 16.73 -6.60
C TYR A 113 -24.09 17.15 -6.42
N LYS A 114 -23.59 18.14 -7.19
CA LYS A 114 -22.21 18.66 -7.11
C LYS A 114 -21.15 17.54 -7.14
N ILE A 115 -21.37 16.54 -7.99
CA ILE A 115 -20.41 15.45 -8.20
C ILE A 115 -19.18 16.01 -8.92
N ASP A 116 -18.04 15.72 -8.32
CA ASP A 116 -16.69 16.05 -8.73
C ASP A 116 -15.93 14.71 -8.75
N PRO A 117 -15.51 14.21 -9.93
CA PRO A 117 -14.79 12.93 -10.05
C PRO A 117 -13.52 12.85 -9.20
N ASP A 118 -12.91 13.99 -8.86
CA ASP A 118 -11.69 14.02 -8.04
C ASP A 118 -11.98 13.97 -6.52
N MET A 119 -13.24 13.79 -6.11
CA MET A 119 -13.61 13.74 -4.69
C MET A 119 -13.33 12.37 -4.05
N GLN A 120 -13.57 12.27 -2.74
CA GLN A 120 -13.38 11.01 -2.04
C GLN A 120 -14.32 9.91 -2.58
N LEU A 121 -13.74 8.75 -2.90
CA LEU A 121 -14.36 7.65 -3.64
C LEU A 121 -15.72 7.19 -3.07
N GLU A 122 -15.83 6.98 -1.77
CA GLU A 122 -17.07 6.53 -1.14
C GLU A 122 -18.16 7.62 -1.17
N ARG A 123 -17.78 8.89 -1.02
CA ARG A 123 -18.70 10.03 -1.18
C ARG A 123 -19.23 10.10 -2.60
N GLU A 124 -18.35 9.99 -3.60
CA GLU A 124 -18.77 10.00 -5.00
C GLU A 124 -19.72 8.83 -5.30
N THR A 125 -19.37 7.62 -4.83
CA THR A 125 -20.18 6.41 -4.97
C THR A 125 -21.60 6.62 -4.45
N GLY A 126 -21.75 7.22 -3.26
CA GLY A 126 -23.07 7.53 -2.69
C GLY A 126 -23.85 8.58 -3.48
N LEU A 127 -23.17 9.63 -3.98
CA LEU A 127 -23.82 10.66 -4.79
C LEU A 127 -24.29 10.11 -6.15
N ILE A 128 -23.48 9.28 -6.80
CA ILE A 128 -23.86 8.64 -8.08
C ILE A 128 -25.01 7.67 -7.87
N THR A 129 -25.03 6.89 -6.78
CA THR A 129 -26.18 6.03 -6.44
C THR A 129 -27.48 6.83 -6.38
N ASN A 130 -27.47 7.97 -5.69
CA ASN A 130 -28.65 8.82 -5.57
C ASN A 130 -29.04 9.48 -6.90
N LEU A 131 -28.06 9.95 -7.69
CA LEU A 131 -28.31 10.49 -9.03
C LEU A 131 -28.95 9.44 -9.94
N VAL A 132 -28.43 8.21 -9.95
CA VAL A 132 -28.98 7.11 -10.74
C VAL A 132 -30.40 6.78 -10.29
N ALA A 133 -30.66 6.70 -8.98
CA ALA A 133 -32.00 6.45 -8.46
C ALA A 133 -33.00 7.54 -8.89
N ASP A 134 -32.57 8.80 -8.91
CA ASP A 134 -33.39 9.91 -9.40
C ASP A 134 -33.67 9.82 -10.91
N CYS A 135 -32.65 9.45 -11.70
CA CYS A 135 -32.75 9.19 -13.13
C CYS A 135 -33.66 8.02 -13.48
N GLU A 136 -33.69 6.97 -12.67
CA GLU A 136 -34.58 5.80 -12.85
C GLU A 136 -35.98 6.03 -12.28
N GLY A 137 -36.14 6.98 -11.35
CA GLY A 137 -37.40 7.33 -10.72
C GLY A 137 -38.02 8.59 -11.32
N LYS A 138 -37.91 9.71 -10.60
CA LYS A 138 -38.60 10.96 -10.92
C LYS A 138 -38.19 11.58 -12.26
N ASP A 139 -36.97 11.34 -12.72
CA ASP A 139 -36.43 11.90 -13.96
C ASP A 139 -36.47 10.89 -15.12
N ALA A 140 -37.07 9.70 -14.95
CA ALA A 140 -37.10 8.62 -15.94
C ALA A 140 -37.70 9.03 -17.29
N ALA A 141 -38.80 9.79 -17.27
CA ALA A 141 -39.43 10.29 -18.50
C ALA A 141 -38.50 11.22 -19.28
N ALA A 142 -37.74 12.07 -18.58
CA ALA A 142 -36.76 12.97 -19.20
C ALA A 142 -35.57 12.19 -19.77
N VAL A 143 -35.07 11.20 -19.04
CA VAL A 143 -33.99 10.30 -19.48
C VAL A 143 -34.40 9.54 -20.75
N ALA A 144 -35.61 8.97 -20.77
CA ALA A 144 -36.14 8.26 -21.93
C ALA A 144 -36.32 9.19 -23.14
N LEU A 145 -36.86 10.41 -22.92
CA LEU A 145 -37.09 11.39 -23.99
C LEU A 145 -35.78 11.82 -24.70
N LEU A 146 -34.66 11.81 -23.97
CA LEU A 146 -33.33 12.12 -24.50
C LEU A 146 -32.55 10.90 -24.99
N ASN A 147 -33.12 9.70 -24.90
CA ASN A 147 -32.46 8.42 -25.21
C ASN A 147 -31.18 8.18 -24.39
N LEU A 148 -31.23 8.50 -23.09
CA LEU A 148 -30.07 8.36 -22.18
C LEU A 148 -30.20 7.16 -21.23
N THR A 149 -31.18 6.29 -21.43
CA THR A 149 -31.44 5.13 -20.58
C THR A 149 -30.21 4.22 -20.47
N ASP A 150 -29.54 3.94 -21.59
CA ASP A 150 -28.33 3.11 -21.61
C ASP A 150 -27.17 3.76 -20.84
N TYR A 151 -27.04 5.09 -20.89
CA TYR A 151 -26.04 5.81 -20.10
C TYR A 151 -26.28 5.63 -18.60
N VAL A 152 -27.53 5.76 -18.16
CA VAL A 152 -27.90 5.59 -16.74
C VAL A 152 -27.67 4.14 -16.30
N ALA A 153 -28.03 3.17 -17.13
CA ALA A 153 -27.80 1.75 -16.84
C ALA A 153 -26.30 1.41 -16.72
N GLN A 154 -25.47 1.91 -17.64
CA GLN A 154 -24.02 1.69 -17.59
C GLN A 154 -23.37 2.41 -16.40
N LEU A 155 -23.79 3.64 -16.10
CA LEU A 155 -23.32 4.36 -14.92
C LEU A 155 -23.67 3.63 -13.63
N LYS A 156 -24.88 3.07 -13.53
CA LYS A 156 -25.32 2.23 -12.41
C LYS A 156 -24.43 0.99 -12.25
N ALA A 157 -24.17 0.29 -13.34
CA ALA A 157 -23.34 -0.92 -13.33
C ALA A 157 -21.90 -0.61 -12.90
N ALA A 158 -21.30 0.46 -13.44
CA ALA A 158 -19.96 0.91 -13.06
C ALA A 158 -19.90 1.32 -11.58
N ASN A 159 -20.88 2.08 -11.09
CA ASN A 159 -20.92 2.51 -9.70
C ASN A 159 -21.05 1.32 -8.72
N ALA A 160 -21.93 0.37 -9.04
CA ALA A 160 -22.09 -0.85 -8.23
C ALA A 160 -20.81 -1.72 -8.22
N LYS A 161 -20.06 -1.73 -9.33
CA LYS A 161 -18.78 -2.43 -9.42
C LYS A 161 -17.72 -1.78 -8.51
N VAL A 162 -17.61 -0.45 -8.53
CA VAL A 162 -16.73 0.30 -7.63
C VAL A 162 -17.11 0.06 -6.17
N GLU A 163 -18.40 0.15 -5.82
CA GLU A 163 -18.90 -0.13 -4.47
C GLU A 163 -18.52 -1.55 -3.99
N SER A 164 -18.70 -2.55 -4.85
CA SER A 164 -18.31 -3.93 -4.55
C SER A 164 -16.81 -4.08 -4.31
N LEU A 165 -15.97 -3.38 -5.08
CA LEU A 165 -14.51 -3.43 -4.94
C LEU A 165 -14.05 -2.73 -3.65
N ILE A 166 -14.65 -1.59 -3.30
CA ILE A 166 -14.40 -0.90 -2.02
C ILE A 166 -14.75 -1.81 -0.84
N LYS A 167 -15.90 -2.51 -0.92
CA LYS A 167 -16.33 -3.46 0.11
C LYS A 167 -15.36 -4.64 0.21
N ALA A 168 -14.94 -5.20 -0.92
CA ALA A 168 -13.96 -6.29 -0.94
C ALA A 168 -12.63 -5.85 -0.31
N ARG A 169 -12.12 -4.66 -0.67
CA ARG A 169 -10.92 -4.06 -0.08
C ARG A 169 -11.05 -3.86 1.42
N SER A 170 -12.19 -3.36 1.89
CA SER A 170 -12.46 -3.16 3.31
C SER A 170 -12.49 -4.49 4.07
N MET A 171 -13.12 -5.52 3.50
CA MET A 171 -13.15 -6.86 4.08
C MET A 171 -11.78 -7.54 4.08
N ALA A 172 -10.97 -7.34 3.04
CA ALA A 172 -9.59 -7.82 2.98
C ALA A 172 -8.66 -7.10 3.98
N LYS A 173 -8.99 -5.86 4.33
CA LYS A 173 -8.28 -5.07 5.35
C LYS A 173 -8.78 -5.30 6.78
N ALA A 174 -10.03 -5.66 6.98
CA ALA A 174 -10.63 -5.85 8.31
C ALA A 174 -9.89 -6.85 9.23
N PRO A 175 -9.34 -7.99 8.75
CA PRO A 175 -8.55 -8.90 9.60
C PRO A 175 -7.07 -8.49 9.74
N GLN A 176 -6.60 -7.39 9.15
CA GLN A 176 -5.19 -7.02 9.17
C GLN A 176 -4.77 -6.47 10.54
N VAL A 177 -4.20 -7.33 11.37
CA VAL A 177 -3.42 -6.90 12.55
C VAL A 177 -2.16 -6.19 12.03
N ALA A 178 -1.91 -4.96 12.46
CA ALA A 178 -0.66 -4.28 12.15
C ALA A 178 0.54 -5.16 12.54
N GLY A 179 1.42 -5.47 11.57
CA GLY A 179 2.53 -6.39 11.77
C GLY A 179 2.21 -7.88 11.61
N ALA A 180 1.04 -8.25 11.06
CA ALA A 180 0.64 -9.63 10.77
C ALA A 180 1.71 -10.40 9.97
N LEU A 181 2.23 -9.82 8.88
CA LEU A 181 3.30 -10.44 8.10
C LEU A 181 4.56 -10.71 8.93
N LYS A 182 4.95 -9.77 9.81
CA LYS A 182 6.12 -9.94 10.70
C LYS A 182 5.89 -11.07 11.71
N GLN A 183 4.66 -11.23 12.20
CA GLN A 183 4.30 -12.33 13.11
C GLN A 183 4.26 -13.66 12.36
N ALA A 184 3.68 -13.70 11.16
CA ALA A 184 3.64 -14.88 10.30
C ALA A 184 5.06 -15.36 9.96
N ARG A 185 5.96 -14.45 9.54
CA ARG A 185 7.39 -14.78 9.31
C ARG A 185 8.06 -15.40 10.52
N ARG A 186 7.81 -14.87 11.73
CA ARG A 186 8.36 -15.44 12.98
C ARG A 186 7.83 -16.84 13.25
N ALA A 187 6.56 -17.09 12.97
CA ALA A 187 5.95 -18.40 13.14
C ALA A 187 6.49 -19.43 12.13
N SER A 188 6.66 -19.05 10.87
CA SER A 188 7.31 -19.89 9.85
C SER A 188 8.77 -20.16 10.18
N ASP A 189 9.51 -19.14 10.63
CA ASP A 189 10.89 -19.26 11.10
C ASP A 189 11.03 -20.29 12.22
N GLU A 190 10.16 -20.22 13.23
CA GLU A 190 10.14 -21.16 14.36
C GLU A 190 9.83 -22.59 13.89
N ALA A 191 8.82 -22.74 13.03
CA ALA A 191 8.47 -24.05 12.46
C ALA A 191 9.62 -24.63 11.63
N TYR A 192 10.34 -23.81 10.85
CA TYR A 192 11.50 -24.24 10.09
C TYR A 192 12.63 -24.71 11.00
N ARG A 193 12.96 -23.93 12.04
CA ARG A 193 13.98 -24.33 13.04
C ARG A 193 13.60 -25.66 13.68
N ARG A 194 12.32 -25.85 14.00
CA ARG A 194 11.83 -27.11 14.57
C ARG A 194 12.01 -28.29 13.63
N VAL A 195 11.73 -28.13 12.33
CA VAL A 195 12.00 -29.17 11.32
C VAL A 195 13.50 -29.51 11.30
N ALA A 196 14.37 -28.51 11.20
CA ALA A 196 15.82 -28.74 11.17
C ALA A 196 16.34 -29.46 12.44
N GLU A 197 15.83 -29.09 13.61
CA GLU A 197 16.14 -29.76 14.88
C GLU A 197 15.70 -31.22 14.90
N VAL A 198 14.46 -31.51 14.50
CA VAL A 198 13.91 -32.87 14.47
C VAL A 198 14.72 -33.75 13.52
N LEU A 199 15.01 -33.28 12.31
CA LEU A 199 15.80 -34.04 11.34
C LEU A 199 17.23 -34.27 11.83
N ASN A 200 17.87 -33.27 12.43
CA ASN A 200 19.21 -33.42 13.02
C ASN A 200 19.24 -34.38 14.22
N ALA A 201 18.16 -34.42 15.01
CA ALA A 201 18.01 -35.36 16.11
C ALA A 201 17.87 -36.80 15.59
N LEU A 202 17.00 -37.03 14.59
CA LEU A 202 16.83 -38.34 13.95
C LEU A 202 18.14 -38.84 13.33
N VAL A 203 18.89 -37.96 12.68
CA VAL A 203 20.23 -38.25 12.18
C VAL A 203 21.16 -38.70 13.32
N SER A 204 21.16 -37.98 14.45
CA SER A 204 22.02 -38.31 15.59
C SER A 204 21.65 -39.63 16.27
N LEU A 205 20.38 -40.02 16.20
CA LEU A 205 19.87 -41.30 16.72
C LEU A 205 20.07 -42.47 15.73
N GLY A 206 20.64 -42.22 14.54
CA GLY A 206 20.79 -43.24 13.51
C GLY A 206 19.49 -43.62 12.79
N MET A 207 18.44 -42.79 12.91
CA MET A 207 17.10 -43.03 12.37
C MET A 207 16.82 -42.19 11.09
N ALA A 208 17.85 -41.95 10.28
CA ALA A 208 17.80 -41.02 9.14
C ALA A 208 18.21 -41.65 7.80
N GLU A 209 17.91 -42.94 7.64
CA GLU A 209 18.08 -43.60 6.34
C GLU A 209 17.27 -42.85 5.27
N GLY A 210 17.91 -42.52 4.15
CA GLY A 210 17.29 -41.75 3.06
C GLY A 210 17.29 -40.23 3.22
N PHE A 211 17.77 -39.65 4.32
CA PHE A 211 17.71 -38.19 4.54
C PHE A 211 18.85 -37.42 3.84
N ASP A 212 19.91 -38.11 3.43
CA ASP A 212 21.16 -37.49 2.98
C ASP A 212 20.99 -36.55 1.78
N THR A 213 20.16 -36.92 0.81
CA THR A 213 19.91 -36.10 -0.39
C THR A 213 19.25 -34.78 -0.02
N PHE A 214 18.21 -34.84 0.83
CA PHE A 214 17.54 -33.64 1.32
C PHE A 214 18.48 -32.75 2.13
N ILE A 215 19.27 -33.33 3.03
CA ILE A 215 20.22 -32.56 3.87
C ILE A 215 21.28 -31.87 3.00
N LEU A 216 21.77 -32.53 1.95
CA LEU A 216 22.69 -31.92 1.00
C LEU A 216 22.04 -30.75 0.26
N TYR A 217 20.87 -30.97 -0.33
CA TYR A 217 20.09 -29.93 -1.02
C TYR A 217 19.83 -28.71 -0.13
N LEU A 218 19.37 -28.95 1.11
CA LEU A 218 19.05 -27.87 2.04
C LEU A 218 20.31 -27.10 2.44
N ASN A 219 21.41 -27.79 2.69
CA ASN A 219 22.68 -27.14 3.04
C ASN A 219 23.27 -26.32 1.89
N GLU A 220 23.11 -26.76 0.65
CA GLU A 220 23.50 -25.99 -0.53
C GLU A 220 22.61 -24.75 -0.68
N THR A 221 21.29 -24.92 -0.51
CA THR A 221 20.33 -23.81 -0.52
C THR A 221 20.66 -22.77 0.55
N ILE A 222 20.95 -23.20 1.79
CA ILE A 222 21.39 -22.31 2.87
C ILE A 222 22.66 -21.56 2.48
N THR A 223 23.66 -22.28 1.99
CA THR A 223 24.96 -21.69 1.62
C THR A 223 24.78 -20.60 0.55
N ARG A 224 23.94 -20.84 -0.46
CA ARG A 224 23.60 -19.84 -1.48
C ARG A 224 22.94 -18.60 -0.87
N TYR A 225 21.95 -18.78 -0.01
CA TYR A 225 21.26 -17.65 0.64
C TYR A 225 22.19 -16.83 1.55
N GLU A 226 23.11 -17.49 2.26
CA GLU A 226 24.11 -16.79 3.08
C GLU A 226 25.08 -15.95 2.25
N GLN A 227 25.45 -16.41 1.04
CA GLN A 227 26.41 -15.73 0.18
C GLN A 227 25.79 -14.61 -0.66
N GLU A 228 24.59 -14.85 -1.19
CA GLU A 228 23.96 -14.00 -2.21
C GLU A 228 22.92 -13.04 -1.66
N VAL A 229 22.28 -13.38 -0.53
CA VAL A 229 21.06 -12.70 -0.08
C VAL A 229 21.25 -12.00 1.26
N LEU A 230 22.01 -12.61 2.19
CA LEU A 230 22.31 -11.94 3.44
C LEU A 230 23.25 -10.75 3.22
N PRO A 231 23.02 -9.61 3.90
CA PRO A 231 23.90 -8.46 3.78
C PRO A 231 25.31 -8.86 4.26
N LYS A 232 26.30 -8.73 3.37
CA LYS A 232 27.70 -9.02 3.69
C LYS A 232 28.13 -8.15 4.87
N LYS A 233 28.68 -8.78 5.92
CA LYS A 233 29.39 -8.02 6.97
C LYS A 233 30.50 -7.22 6.28
N LYS A 234 30.50 -5.89 6.46
CA LYS A 234 31.66 -5.08 6.09
C LYS A 234 32.88 -5.64 6.84
N PRO A 235 34.06 -5.80 6.19
CA PRO A 235 35.28 -6.09 6.91
C PRO A 235 35.46 -5.00 7.99
N SER A 236 35.63 -5.42 9.24
CA SER A 236 36.10 -4.52 10.29
C SER A 236 37.55 -4.18 9.98
N ASP A 237 37.82 -2.92 9.63
CA ASP A 237 39.16 -2.35 9.49
C ASP A 237 39.83 -2.24 10.88
N ASP A 238 40.22 -3.38 11.45
CA ASP A 238 41.04 -3.45 12.66
C ASP A 238 42.33 -4.20 12.36
N LYS A 239 43.22 -3.55 11.62
CA LYS A 239 44.68 -3.76 11.71
C LYS A 239 45.41 -2.44 11.50
N LYS A 240 45.79 -1.81 12.61
CA LYS A 240 46.87 -0.82 12.67
C LYS A 240 48.18 -1.51 13.07
N PRO A 241 49.25 -1.39 12.27
CA PRO A 241 50.62 -1.31 12.77
C PRO A 241 51.17 0.07 12.36
N GLY A 242 51.59 0.97 13.25
CA GLY A 242 52.72 0.80 14.16
C GLY A 242 53.94 1.51 13.54
N ASP A 243 54.27 2.69 14.03
CA ASP A 243 55.30 3.63 13.56
C ASP A 243 56.72 3.05 13.39
N GLY A 244 57.44 3.52 12.35
CA GLY A 244 58.88 3.36 12.19
C GLY A 244 59.44 4.10 10.94
N LYS A 245 60.10 5.24 11.14
CA LYS A 245 61.00 5.99 10.21
C LYS A 245 62.42 6.00 10.85
N PRO A 246 63.57 6.43 10.23
CA PRO A 246 63.81 7.06 8.91
C PRO A 246 65.16 6.81 8.16
N GLY A 247 65.31 7.45 6.98
CA GLY A 247 66.57 7.87 6.31
C GLY A 247 66.88 7.11 5.00
N ASP A 248 67.47 7.61 3.91
CA ASP A 248 67.96 8.90 3.36
C ASP A 248 68.15 8.57 1.85
N GLY A 249 67.80 9.38 0.84
CA GLY A 249 68.40 10.66 0.47
C GLY A 249 68.79 10.63 -1.01
N LYS A 250 68.25 11.55 -1.85
CA LYS A 250 68.97 12.22 -2.96
C LYS A 250 68.08 13.26 -3.64
N LYS A 251 68.53 14.52 -3.60
CA LYS A 251 68.18 15.60 -4.53
C LYS A 251 69.51 16.14 -5.09
N PRO A 252 69.55 16.58 -6.35
CA PRO A 252 69.75 18.01 -6.65
C PRO A 252 68.76 18.47 -7.74
N GLY A 253 68.13 19.65 -7.69
CA GLY A 253 68.69 21.00 -7.97
C GLY A 253 68.59 21.24 -9.48
N ASP A 254 68.16 22.34 -10.09
CA ASP A 254 67.70 23.68 -9.73
C ASP A 254 66.97 24.24 -10.98
N GLY A 255 66.01 25.15 -10.81
CA GLY A 255 65.36 25.84 -11.93
C GLY A 255 64.17 26.70 -11.48
N LYS A 256 64.40 28.02 -11.41
CA LYS A 256 63.46 29.09 -11.00
C LYS A 256 63.31 30.07 -12.22
N PRO A 257 62.42 31.08 -12.26
CA PRO A 257 60.96 31.19 -12.02
C PRO A 257 60.17 31.68 -13.26
N GLY A 258 58.84 31.63 -13.20
CA GLY A 258 57.91 32.51 -13.94
C GLY A 258 56.49 32.24 -13.45
N ASP A 259 55.98 33.03 -12.52
CA ASP A 259 55.09 34.19 -12.72
C ASP A 259 53.70 33.81 -13.24
N GLY A 260 52.65 34.08 -12.45
CA GLY A 260 51.27 33.84 -12.87
C GLY A 260 50.24 33.60 -11.77
N GLY A 261 49.93 34.64 -10.98
CA GLY A 261 48.55 35.08 -10.72
C GLY A 261 47.57 34.18 -9.95
N LYS A 262 47.31 34.57 -8.70
CA LYS A 262 46.21 34.15 -7.82
C LYS A 262 44.81 34.51 -8.36
N THR A 263 43.84 33.71 -7.90
CA THR A 263 42.39 33.96 -7.64
C THR A 263 41.82 35.37 -7.83
N PRO A 264 40.52 35.46 -8.12
CA PRO A 264 39.70 36.53 -7.54
C PRO A 264 38.45 36.03 -6.81
N ASP A 265 38.36 36.44 -5.54
CA ASP A 265 37.12 36.68 -4.80
C ASP A 265 36.43 37.96 -5.31
N GLY A 266 35.10 38.02 -5.19
CA GLY A 266 34.43 39.18 -4.60
C GLY A 266 33.44 40.03 -5.43
N LYS A 267 32.23 40.13 -4.85
CA LYS A 267 31.28 41.28 -4.76
C LYS A 267 30.34 41.69 -5.92
N LYS A 268 29.04 41.61 -5.57
CA LYS A 268 27.89 42.55 -5.71
C LYS A 268 27.92 43.62 -6.82
N PRO A 269 26.74 43.89 -7.42
CA PRO A 269 26.24 45.28 -7.44
C PRO A 269 24.76 45.40 -7.01
N GLY A 270 24.45 46.53 -6.38
CA GLY A 270 23.08 47.04 -6.22
C GLY A 270 22.75 48.05 -7.32
N GLY A 271 21.47 48.41 -7.42
CA GLY A 271 20.95 49.49 -8.27
C GLY A 271 19.44 49.64 -8.12
N ASP A 272 19.03 50.73 -7.47
CA ASP A 272 17.66 51.17 -7.17
C ASP A 272 16.88 51.70 -8.39
N ALA A 273 15.55 51.55 -8.38
CA ALA A 273 14.58 52.59 -8.81
C ALA A 273 13.11 52.23 -8.48
N ALA A 274 12.61 52.82 -7.38
CA ALA A 274 11.30 53.46 -7.16
C ALA A 274 9.97 52.94 -7.77
N LYS A 275 9.03 52.56 -6.88
CA LYS A 275 7.69 53.19 -6.75
C LYS A 275 7.12 52.96 -5.33
N PRO A 276 6.27 53.86 -4.79
CA PRO A 276 5.96 54.01 -3.37
C PRO A 276 4.75 53.19 -2.90
N GLY A 277 4.68 52.95 -1.59
CA GLY A 277 3.51 52.39 -0.90
C GLY A 277 2.61 53.46 -0.26
N ASP A 278 1.45 53.00 0.21
CA ASP A 278 0.65 53.48 1.35
C ASP A 278 -0.40 52.36 1.58
N GLY A 279 -0.61 51.75 2.75
CA GLY A 279 -0.93 52.36 4.06
C GLY A 279 -2.42 52.74 4.05
N GLY A 280 -3.34 52.27 4.91
CA GLY A 280 -3.23 51.52 6.15
C GLY A 280 -4.63 51.26 6.76
N ASP A 281 -4.57 50.84 8.02
CA ASP A 281 -5.61 50.41 8.96
C ASP A 281 -6.88 51.26 9.10
N GLY A 282 -7.95 50.63 9.64
CA GLY A 282 -8.96 51.38 10.40
C GLY A 282 -10.30 50.69 10.64
N LYS A 283 -10.43 50.11 11.84
CA LYS A 283 -11.62 49.76 12.66
C LYS A 283 -12.98 50.36 12.23
N ASP A 284 -14.07 49.58 12.44
CA ASP A 284 -15.10 49.92 13.45
C ASP A 284 -16.17 48.81 13.65
N LYS A 285 -16.39 48.46 14.93
CA LYS A 285 -17.66 48.00 15.50
C LYS A 285 -18.12 49.10 16.47
N PRO A 286 -19.43 49.30 16.67
CA PRO A 286 -20.03 48.84 17.94
C PRO A 286 -21.47 48.30 17.77
N GLY A 287 -21.80 47.19 18.42
CA GLY A 287 -22.70 47.16 19.61
C GLY A 287 -23.96 46.35 19.27
N ASP A 288 -24.85 45.90 20.15
CA ASP A 288 -24.89 45.55 21.57
C ASP A 288 -26.27 44.84 21.75
N GLY A 289 -26.40 43.89 22.68
CA GLY A 289 -27.68 43.29 23.12
C GLY A 289 -27.77 41.76 22.95
N LYS A 290 -27.55 40.93 24.00
CA LYS A 290 -28.55 40.46 25.01
C LYS A 290 -29.71 39.70 24.33
N ASP A 291 -29.99 38.40 24.56
CA ASP A 291 -30.11 37.69 25.83
C ASP A 291 -29.88 36.16 25.71
N LYS A 292 -29.27 35.59 26.76
CA LYS A 292 -29.53 34.23 27.26
C LYS A 292 -30.25 34.38 28.60
N PRO A 293 -31.12 33.42 28.96
CA PRO A 293 -30.94 32.69 30.22
C PRO A 293 -30.94 31.18 29.92
N GLY A 294 -30.09 30.32 30.51
CA GLY A 294 -30.09 30.00 31.94
C GLY A 294 -31.41 29.33 32.30
N GLY A 295 -31.60 28.03 32.09
CA GLY A 295 -31.14 26.97 32.99
C GLY A 295 -32.18 26.65 34.07
N LYS A 296 -32.84 25.49 33.94
CA LYS A 296 -33.56 24.65 34.94
C LYS A 296 -34.07 23.45 34.12
N GLY A 297 -33.76 22.17 34.37
CA GLY A 297 -33.51 21.50 35.63
C GLY A 297 -34.75 20.69 35.99
N GLN A 298 -34.84 19.44 35.52
CA GLN A 298 -35.66 18.29 35.93
C GLN A 298 -35.80 17.39 34.68
N GLY A 299 -35.38 16.12 34.65
CA GLY A 299 -35.38 15.15 35.74
C GLY A 299 -36.61 14.27 35.58
N ASP A 300 -36.37 13.07 35.05
CA ASP A 300 -36.93 11.80 35.48
C ASP A 300 -37.92 11.03 34.59
N ALA A 301 -37.65 9.72 34.61
CA ALA A 301 -38.54 8.57 34.55
C ALA A 301 -39.28 8.23 33.25
N THR A 302 -38.71 7.24 32.57
CA THR A 302 -39.35 5.95 32.27
C THR A 302 -40.77 5.78 32.83
N VAL A 303 -41.74 5.62 31.93
CA VAL A 303 -42.99 4.92 32.23
C VAL A 303 -43.35 4.05 31.02
N THR A 304 -43.01 2.77 31.12
CA THR A 304 -43.83 1.70 30.54
C THR A 304 -44.58 1.10 31.71
N PRO A 305 -45.91 0.89 31.60
CA PRO A 305 -46.35 -0.49 31.80
C PRO A 305 -47.56 -0.91 30.96
N LYS A 306 -47.56 -2.22 30.68
CA LYS A 306 -48.70 -3.16 30.51
C LYS A 306 -49.54 -2.99 29.23
N GLU A 307 -49.94 -4.06 28.54
CA GLU A 307 -50.09 -5.49 28.88
C GLU A 307 -49.45 -6.42 27.86
#